data_AF-T1CAQ3-F1
#
_entry.id   AF-T1CAQ3-F1
#
_cell.length_a   1.000
_cell.length_b   1.000
_cell.length_c   1.000
_cell.angle_alpha   90.00
_cell.angle_beta   90.00
_cell.angle_gamma   90.00
#
_symmetry.space_group_name_H-M   'P 1'
#
loop_
_entity.id
_entity.type
_entity.pdbx_description
1 polymer ?
#
loop_
_entity_poly.entity_id
_entity_poly.type
_entity_poly.pdbx_seq_one_letter_code
_entity_poly.pdbx_strand_id
1 'polypeptide(L)'
;MLEFIAAQPLERLHISVVTLAEIRFGIEQLPELPRRSELNEWLARKVRPMFDQRVLPITEDLMLRWRLLVEEGRKAEHTFSQPDLIIAATGLHFGMTIVSRETAEYQEARAPVFNPWTDPVPNGSGSKKSHRK
;
A
#
# COMPACT_ATOMS: atom_id res chain seq x y z
N MET A 1 8.25 -9.74 -6.79
CA MET A 1 8.30 -8.32 -6.35
C MET A 1 9.08 -7.43 -7.31
N LEU A 2 10.40 -7.62 -7.50
CA LEU A 2 11.17 -6.77 -8.44
C LEU A 2 10.66 -6.90 -9.88
N GLU A 3 10.35 -8.11 -10.32
CA GLU A 3 9.73 -8.37 -11.63
C GLU A 3 8.37 -7.69 -11.78
N PHE A 4 7.55 -7.70 -10.73
CA PHE A 4 6.28 -6.97 -10.72
C PHE A 4 6.49 -5.47 -10.90
N ILE A 5 7.36 -4.85 -10.07
CA ILE A 5 7.65 -3.41 -10.15
C ILE A 5 8.19 -3.05 -11.54
N ALA A 6 9.13 -3.84 -12.08
CA ALA A 6 9.71 -3.61 -13.40
C ALA A 6 8.70 -3.76 -14.55
N ALA A 7 7.65 -4.56 -14.36
CA ALA A 7 6.60 -4.77 -15.35
C ALA A 7 5.49 -3.70 -15.31
N GLN A 8 5.43 -2.85 -14.29
CA GLN A 8 4.41 -1.80 -14.18
C GLN A 8 4.93 -0.44 -14.68
N PRO A 9 4.12 0.33 -15.43
CA PRO A 9 4.34 1.76 -15.60
C PRO A 9 4.40 2.46 -14.24
N LEU A 10 5.44 3.25 -14.00
CA LEU A 10 5.70 3.87 -12.69
C LEU A 10 4.55 4.78 -12.25
N GLU A 11 3.85 5.40 -13.19
CA GLU A 11 2.71 6.29 -12.97
C GLU A 11 1.50 5.57 -12.37
N ARG A 12 1.43 4.24 -12.51
CA ARG A 12 0.37 3.41 -11.92
C ARG A 12 0.68 3.02 -10.47
N LEU A 13 1.94 3.15 -10.05
CA LEU A 13 2.36 2.82 -8.70
C LEU A 13 2.22 4.05 -7.80
N HIS A 14 1.56 3.87 -6.67
CA HIS A 14 1.34 4.91 -5.66
C HIS A 14 1.82 4.40 -4.30
N ILE A 15 2.07 5.31 -3.37
CA ILE A 15 2.44 4.96 -1.99
C ILE A 15 1.54 5.71 -1.01
N SER A 16 1.05 5.04 0.02
CA SER A 16 0.34 5.71 1.11
C SER A 16 1.34 6.51 1.96
N VAL A 17 0.94 7.70 2.42
CA VAL A 17 1.73 8.44 3.41
C VAL A 17 1.93 7.62 4.71
N VAL A 18 1.01 6.71 5.02
CA VAL A 18 1.15 5.77 6.15
C VAL A 18 2.29 4.80 5.93
N THR A 19 2.45 4.25 4.71
CA THR A 19 3.60 3.40 4.37
C THR A 19 4.92 4.16 4.51
N LEU A 20 4.97 5.45 4.15
CA LEU A 20 6.15 6.28 4.39
C LEU A 20 6.44 6.47 5.90
N ALA A 21 5.39 6.63 6.72
CA ALA A 21 5.51 6.72 8.17
C ALA A 21 6.03 5.40 8.78
N GLU A 22 5.51 4.26 8.34
CA GLU A 22 5.98 2.93 8.76
C GLU A 22 7.45 2.69 8.38
N ILE A 23 7.86 3.08 7.17
CA ILE A 23 9.28 3.03 6.77
C ILE A 23 10.13 3.91 7.70
N ARG A 24 9.69 5.14 7.99
CA ARG A 24 10.42 6.02 8.91
C ARG A 24 10.52 5.42 10.31
N PHE A 25 9.44 4.85 10.83
CA PHE A 25 9.44 4.18 12.12
C PHE A 25 10.41 2.99 12.16
N GLY A 26 10.41 2.15 11.13
CA GLY A 26 11.36 1.03 11.00
C GLY A 26 12.83 1.49 10.96
N ILE A 27 13.12 2.62 10.28
CA ILE A 27 14.46 3.21 10.28
C ILE A 27 14.88 3.65 11.69
N GLU A 28 13.99 4.31 12.44
CA GLU A 28 14.31 4.81 13.79
C GLU A 28 14.52 3.70 14.82
N GLN A 29 13.94 2.52 14.61
CA GLN A 29 14.16 1.36 15.48
C GLN A 29 15.55 0.73 15.35
N LEU A 30 16.34 1.09 14.32
CA LEU A 30 17.66 0.52 14.13
C LEU A 30 18.67 1.07 15.15
N PRO A 31 19.42 0.22 15.87
CA PRO A 31 20.38 0.68 16.88
C PRO A 31 21.63 1.34 16.25
N GLU A 32 22.02 0.90 15.05
CA GLU A 32 23.23 1.34 14.37
C GLU A 32 23.05 2.72 13.69
N LEU A 33 23.72 3.75 14.22
CA LEU A 33 23.66 5.11 13.68
C LEU A 33 24.07 5.23 12.19
N PRO A 34 25.12 4.55 11.70
CA PRO A 34 25.49 4.62 10.28
C PRO A 34 24.38 4.09 9.38
N ARG A 35 23.79 2.93 9.74
CA ARG A 35 22.72 2.30 8.95
C ARG A 35 21.44 3.13 8.96
N ARG A 36 21.09 3.71 10.11
CA ARG A 36 19.95 4.62 10.23
C ARG A 36 20.14 5.85 9.34
N SER A 37 21.33 6.44 9.33
CA SER A 37 21.66 7.60 8.50
C SER A 37 21.54 7.27 7.01
N GLU A 38 22.12 6.15 6.58
CA GLU A 38 22.04 5.66 5.20
C GLU A 38 20.58 5.49 4.74
N LEU A 39 19.73 4.83 5.55
CA LEU A 39 18.34 4.61 5.18
C LEU A 39 17.49 5.89 5.23
N ASN A 40 17.80 6.82 6.12
CA ASN A 40 17.17 8.15 6.11
C ASN A 40 17.51 8.91 4.83
N GLU A 41 18.77 8.87 4.38
CA GLU A 41 19.15 9.48 3.09
C GLU A 41 18.47 8.78 1.92
N TRP A 42 18.39 7.45 1.93
CA TRP A 42 17.67 6.69 0.91
C TRP A 42 16.18 7.06 0.86
N LEU A 43 15.50 7.14 2.00
CA LEU A 43 14.09 7.56 2.07
C LEU A 43 13.91 8.98 1.51
N ALA A 44 14.79 9.91 1.89
CA ALA A 44 14.70 11.31 1.50
C ALA A 44 15.06 11.56 0.02
N ARG A 45 16.09 10.89 -0.50
CA ARG A 45 16.67 11.17 -1.83
C ARG A 45 16.25 10.20 -2.92
N LYS A 46 15.68 9.04 -2.57
CA LYS A 46 15.27 8.02 -3.55
C LYS A 46 13.78 7.73 -3.46
N VAL A 47 13.29 7.27 -2.31
CA VAL A 47 11.90 6.78 -2.19
C VAL A 47 10.90 7.92 -2.36
N ARG A 48 11.02 8.99 -1.58
CA ARG A 48 10.06 10.11 -1.64
C ARG A 48 10.02 10.77 -3.04
N PRO A 49 11.17 11.10 -3.68
CA PRO A 49 11.16 11.66 -5.03
C PRO A 49 10.59 10.70 -6.08
N MET A 50 10.81 9.38 -5.93
CA MET A 50 10.27 8.38 -6.85
C MET A 50 8.74 8.31 -6.85
N PHE A 51 8.06 8.77 -5.79
CA PHE A 51 6.60 8.84 -5.70
C PHE A 51 6.08 10.27 -5.65
N ASP A 52 6.87 11.26 -6.11
CA ASP A 52 6.40 12.64 -6.15
C ASP A 52 5.08 12.75 -6.92
N GLN A 53 4.14 13.54 -6.39
CA GLN A 53 2.75 13.65 -6.84
C GLN A 53 1.91 12.34 -6.82
N ARG A 54 2.47 11.23 -6.34
CA ARG A 54 1.81 9.91 -6.22
C ARG A 54 1.82 9.36 -4.79
N VAL A 55 2.05 10.24 -3.82
CA VAL A 55 1.81 9.95 -2.40
C VAL A 55 0.33 10.17 -2.10
N LEU A 56 -0.36 9.13 -1.67
CA LEU A 56 -1.77 9.20 -1.29
C LEU A 56 -1.88 9.79 0.12
N PRO A 57 -2.56 10.95 0.29
CA PRO A 57 -2.69 11.62 1.58
C PRO A 57 -3.75 10.94 2.46
N ILE A 58 -3.69 11.19 3.76
CA ILE A 58 -4.80 10.95 4.66
C ILE A 58 -5.77 12.13 4.60
N THR A 59 -7.02 11.84 4.32
CA THR A 59 -8.12 12.82 4.26
C THR A 59 -9.18 12.48 5.31
N GLU A 60 -10.07 13.43 5.60
CA GLU A 60 -11.19 13.20 6.52
C GLU A 60 -12.08 12.04 6.05
N ASP A 61 -12.50 12.03 4.78
CA ASP A 61 -13.33 10.96 4.21
C ASP A 61 -12.69 9.57 4.32
N LEU A 62 -11.36 9.51 4.15
CA LEU A 62 -10.60 8.27 4.33
C LEU A 62 -10.66 7.81 5.80
N MET A 63 -10.49 8.73 6.75
CA MET A 63 -10.55 8.40 8.18
C MET A 63 -11.97 8.03 8.63
N LEU A 64 -13.02 8.64 8.08
CA LEU A 64 -14.39 8.21 8.31
C LEU A 64 -14.64 6.80 7.78
N ARG A 65 -14.15 6.47 6.57
CA ARG A 65 -14.19 5.11 6.03
C ARG A 65 -13.43 4.12 6.90
N TRP A 66 -12.21 4.46 7.32
CA TRP A 66 -11.41 3.63 8.24
C TRP A 66 -12.20 3.32 9.52
N ARG A 67 -12.91 4.31 10.09
CA ARG A 67 -13.68 4.10 11.32
C ARG A 67 -14.84 3.12 11.12
N LEU A 68 -15.47 3.11 9.95
CA LEU A 68 -16.49 2.11 9.60
C LEU A 68 -15.87 0.71 9.52
N LEU A 69 -14.69 0.57 8.90
CA LEU A 69 -13.98 -0.71 8.84
C LEU A 69 -13.58 -1.22 10.24
N VAL A 70 -13.19 -0.33 11.16
CA VAL A 70 -12.92 -0.70 12.57
C VAL A 70 -14.18 -1.31 13.22
N GLU A 71 -15.34 -0.69 12.99
CA GLU A 71 -16.60 -1.19 13.56
C GLU A 71 -17.05 -2.52 12.90
N GLU A 72 -16.79 -2.70 11.61
CA GLU A 72 -17.01 -3.98 10.91
C GLU A 72 -16.13 -5.08 11.48
N GLY A 73 -14.83 -4.82 11.68
CA GLY A 73 -13.91 -5.76 12.34
C GLY A 73 -14.39 -6.13 13.74
N ARG A 74 -14.76 -5.13 14.55
CA ARG A 74 -15.30 -5.37 15.90
C ARG A 74 -16.53 -6.30 15.89
N LYS A 75 -17.45 -6.11 14.94
CA LYS A 75 -18.64 -6.98 14.80
C LYS A 75 -18.28 -8.39 14.35
N ALA A 76 -17.17 -8.55 13.63
CA ALA A 76 -16.62 -9.83 13.19
C ALA A 76 -15.63 -10.44 14.19
N GLU A 77 -15.48 -9.86 15.39
CA GLU A 77 -14.49 -10.27 16.40
C GLU A 77 -13.02 -10.22 15.89
N HIS A 78 -12.77 -9.45 14.83
CA HIS A 78 -11.44 -9.21 14.27
C HIS A 78 -10.91 -7.84 14.69
N THR A 79 -9.69 -7.81 15.22
CA THR A 79 -9.00 -6.57 15.57
C THR A 79 -7.87 -6.32 14.58
N PHE A 80 -8.08 -5.35 13.68
CA PHE A 80 -7.08 -4.98 12.70
C PHE A 80 -5.88 -4.25 13.33
N SER A 81 -4.71 -4.46 12.71
CA SER A 81 -3.59 -3.53 12.82
C SER A 81 -4.00 -2.13 12.34
N GLN A 82 -3.73 -1.09 13.13
CA GLN A 82 -4.16 0.27 12.79
C GLN A 82 -3.48 0.79 11.50
N PRO A 83 -2.15 0.67 11.31
CA PRO A 83 -1.52 1.04 10.05
C PRO A 83 -2.07 0.28 8.84
N ASP A 84 -2.27 -1.03 8.97
CA ASP A 84 -2.78 -1.86 7.86
C ASP A 84 -4.22 -1.50 7.50
N LEU A 85 -5.08 -1.27 8.49
CA LEU A 85 -6.46 -0.87 8.22
C LEU A 85 -6.55 0.52 7.59
N ILE A 86 -5.66 1.44 7.96
CA ILE A 86 -5.60 2.75 7.30
C ILE A 86 -5.12 2.57 5.86
N ILE A 87 -4.11 1.74 5.58
CA ILE A 87 -3.68 1.41 4.21
C ILE A 87 -4.81 0.75 3.41
N ALA A 88 -5.58 -0.16 4.02
CA ALA A 88 -6.76 -0.76 3.42
C ALA A 88 -7.82 0.29 3.05
N ALA A 89 -8.11 1.20 3.99
CA ALA A 89 -9.02 2.32 3.77
C ALA A 89 -8.53 3.26 2.66
N THR A 90 -7.22 3.54 2.60
CA THR A 90 -6.58 4.29 1.49
C THR A 90 -6.82 3.59 0.16
N GLY A 91 -6.54 2.28 0.07
CA GLY A 91 -6.76 1.49 -1.14
C GLY A 91 -8.20 1.56 -1.61
N LEU A 92 -9.15 1.34 -0.71
CA LEU A 92 -10.58 1.41 -0.98
C LEU A 92 -11.06 2.81 -1.37
N HIS A 93 -10.54 3.87 -0.74
CA HIS A 93 -10.93 5.25 -1.01
C HIS A 93 -10.46 5.71 -2.40
N PHE A 94 -9.22 5.35 -2.79
CA PHE A 94 -8.64 5.74 -4.08
C PHE A 94 -8.85 4.72 -5.20
N GLY A 95 -9.58 3.62 -4.95
CA GLY A 95 -9.81 2.56 -5.94
C GLY A 95 -8.53 1.81 -6.36
N MET A 96 -7.57 1.70 -5.44
CA MET A 96 -6.27 1.06 -5.67
C MET A 96 -6.27 -0.40 -5.20
N THR A 97 -5.38 -1.20 -5.79
CA THR A 97 -5.03 -2.53 -5.30
C THR A 97 -3.79 -2.45 -4.43
N ILE A 98 -3.87 -2.96 -3.21
CA ILE A 98 -2.75 -3.02 -2.28
C ILE A 98 -1.77 -4.10 -2.75
N VAL A 99 -0.49 -3.77 -2.80
CA VAL A 99 0.57 -4.71 -3.16
C VAL A 99 1.31 -5.08 -1.88
N SER A 100 1.07 -6.28 -1.35
CA SER A 100 1.60 -6.71 -0.05
C SER A 100 2.01 -8.18 -0.07
N ARG A 101 3.03 -8.54 0.71
CA ARG A 101 3.35 -9.95 0.98
C ARG A 101 2.32 -10.58 1.92
N GLU A 102 1.95 -9.85 2.96
CA GLU A 102 0.94 -10.28 3.93
C GLU A 102 -0.41 -9.75 3.48
N THR A 103 -1.29 -10.66 3.04
CA THR A 103 -2.57 -10.30 2.42
C THR A 103 -3.77 -10.43 3.36
N ALA A 104 -3.63 -11.17 4.45
CA ALA A 104 -4.75 -11.58 5.31
C ALA A 104 -5.55 -10.38 5.85
N GLU A 105 -4.87 -9.39 6.44
CA GLU A 105 -5.51 -8.17 6.98
C GLU A 105 -6.29 -7.41 5.90
N TYR A 106 -5.74 -7.31 4.69
CA TYR A 106 -6.38 -6.60 3.58
C TYR A 106 -7.58 -7.38 3.02
N GLN A 107 -7.50 -8.71 2.99
CA GLN A 107 -8.62 -9.58 2.61
C GLN A 107 -9.77 -9.48 3.61
N GLU A 108 -9.47 -9.49 4.90
CA GLU A 108 -10.46 -9.33 5.98
C GLU A 108 -11.14 -7.95 5.91
N ALA A 109 -10.37 -6.90 5.59
CA ALA A 109 -10.88 -5.56 5.30
C ALA A 109 -11.60 -5.44 3.94
N ARG A 110 -11.71 -6.54 3.18
CA ARG A 110 -12.29 -6.60 1.82
C ARG A 110 -11.64 -5.61 0.83
N ALA A 111 -10.40 -5.24 1.07
CA ALA A 111 -9.63 -4.38 0.21
C ALA A 111 -8.97 -5.21 -0.90
N PRO A 112 -8.98 -4.76 -2.18
CA PRO A 112 -8.28 -5.46 -3.24
C PRO A 112 -6.79 -5.56 -2.92
N VAL A 113 -6.24 -6.78 -2.91
CA VAL A 113 -4.84 -7.04 -2.60
C VAL A 113 -4.22 -7.99 -3.61
N PHE A 114 -2.96 -7.77 -3.93
CA PHE A 114 -2.14 -8.57 -4.83
C PHE A 114 -0.83 -8.92 -4.13
N ASN A 115 -0.43 -10.20 -4.17
CA ASN A 115 0.81 -10.67 -3.58
C ASN A 115 1.88 -10.88 -4.66
N PRO A 116 2.85 -9.96 -4.84
CA PRO A 116 3.85 -10.06 -5.90
C PRO A 116 4.94 -11.11 -5.63
N TRP A 117 4.84 -11.89 -4.54
CA TRP A 117 5.72 -13.03 -4.28
C TRP A 117 5.12 -14.37 -4.68
N THR A 118 3.79 -14.48 -4.68
CA THR A 118 3.08 -15.73 -4.95
C THR A 118 2.22 -15.68 -6.20
N ASP A 119 1.73 -14.49 -6.54
CA ASP A 119 0.79 -14.31 -7.64
C ASP A 119 1.53 -14.03 -8.95
N PRO A 120 1.06 -14.57 -10.08
CA PRO A 120 1.67 -14.31 -11.37
C PRO A 120 1.57 -12.82 -11.72
N VAL A 121 2.67 -12.26 -12.23
CA VAL A 121 2.72 -10.84 -12.65
C VAL A 121 1.63 -10.61 -13.70
N PRO A 122 0.69 -9.67 -13.47
CA PRO A 122 -0.36 -9.39 -14.44
C PRO A 122 0.26 -8.91 -15.74
N ASN A 123 -0.06 -9.58 -16.86
CA ASN A 123 0.33 -9.11 -18.19
C ASN A 123 -0.28 -7.72 -18.40
N GLY A 124 0.57 -6.70 -18.62
CA GLY A 124 0.18 -5.29 -18.76
C GLY A 124 -0.69 -4.93 -19.97
N SER A 125 -1.49 -5.86 -20.49
CA SER A 125 -2.37 -5.63 -21.64
C SER A 125 -3.78 -5.25 -21.18
N GLY A 126 -4.04 -3.94 -21.12
CA GLY A 126 -5.36 -3.43 -21.42
C GLY A 126 -5.70 -3.70 -22.88
N SER A 127 -6.04 -4.94 -23.23
CA SER A 127 -6.69 -5.25 -24.51
C SER A 127 -8.18 -5.40 -24.26
N LYS A 128 -8.94 -4.34 -24.56
CA LYS A 128 -10.38 -4.42 -24.78
C LYS A 128 -10.66 -5.52 -25.81
N LYS A 129 -11.02 -6.73 -25.38
CA LYS A 129 -11.73 -7.66 -26.25
C LYS A 129 -13.21 -7.30 -26.22
N SER A 130 -13.56 -6.39 -27.13
CA SER A 130 -14.91 -6.20 -27.66
C SER A 130 -15.60 -7.55 -27.84
N HIS A 131 -16.53 -7.90 -26.96
CA HIS A 131 -17.52 -8.93 -27.25
C HIS A 131 -18.71 -8.26 -27.95
N ARG A 132 -18.65 -8.27 -29.28
CA ARG A 132 -19.85 -8.34 -30.10
C ARG A 132 -20.32 -9.79 -30.06
N LYS A 133 -21.49 -10.04 -29.50
CA LYS A 133 -22.54 -10.89 -30.07
C LYS A 133 -23.88 -10.35 -29.61
#